data_AF-A0A198YTT6-F1
#
_entry.id   AF-A0A198YTT6-F1
#
_cell.length_a   1.000
_cell.length_b   1.000
_cell.length_c   1.000
_cell.angle_alpha   90.00
_cell.angle_beta   90.00
_cell.angle_gamma   90.00
#
_symmetry.space_group_name_H-M   'P 1'
#
loop_
_entity.id
_entity.type
_entity.pdbx_description
1 polymer ?
#
loop_
_entity_poly.entity_id
_entity_poly.type
_entity_poly.pdbx_seq_one_letter_code
_entity_poly.pdbx_strand_id
1 'polypeptide(L)'
;MMSTSHFYNSCLRRLLDDRRGNFGMMTAIMIPVLLGAAGLAIDYSNMALSKRELQEATDSAALAAATALANDKTDEAGAKSLAKNFVAGQMAQVLANNSIQGSIKDTTNVSVTTTANGTKSKIFKVNVNTSFNLPLSPLMRVFGKTTQTISAASTGENGQTDTQGALSMYLVLDRSGSMSFITDQKKTKPSKCDNYTQKSWPNPDNDLKSYCYTRKIEALQTAAAGLFTELNKADPEHELVRVGAVSYTDEEQAAKAINWGTADAASYVSALPYKPTGGTDASDALDTAYKALKSSTNGTDTETKEHESKNHDSFQRYIILMTDGEMTGDSSSWSQPIDKDVRDLCTAVKGDGITIFTIAFMAPQKGKDLLQACASSTTNYYAPDNMAKLVEDFGDIAAKATSSITRLTN
;
A
#
# COMPACT_ATOMS: atom_id res chain seq x y z
N MET A 1 42.18 97.28 6.57
CA MET A 1 41.75 96.48 5.42
C MET A 1 42.70 95.30 5.26
N MET A 2 42.33 94.11 5.74
CA MET A 2 42.96 92.85 5.35
C MET A 2 41.84 91.86 5.03
N SER A 3 41.94 91.31 3.83
CA SER A 3 40.85 90.71 3.07
C SER A 3 40.39 89.37 3.65
N THR A 4 39.10 89.26 3.98
CA THR A 4 38.39 88.03 4.37
C THR A 4 38.20 87.04 3.20
N SER A 5 38.62 87.39 1.98
CA SER A 5 38.41 86.57 0.77
C SER A 5 39.36 85.36 0.65
N HIS A 6 40.52 85.35 1.33
CA HIS A 6 41.48 84.24 1.20
C HIS A 6 41.15 83.01 2.06
N PHE A 7 40.42 83.18 3.17
CA PHE A 7 40.09 82.07 4.07
C PHE A 7 39.04 81.12 3.46
N TYR A 8 38.01 81.70 2.80
CA TYR A 8 36.94 80.95 2.14
C TYR A 8 37.43 80.07 0.97
N ASN A 9 38.39 80.57 0.17
CA ASN A 9 38.96 79.82 -0.94
C ASN A 9 39.79 78.60 -0.47
N SER A 10 40.42 78.66 0.70
CA SER A 10 41.17 77.52 1.24
C SER A 10 40.25 76.41 1.76
N CYS A 11 39.12 76.76 2.39
CA CYS A 11 38.12 75.78 2.85
C CYS A 11 37.39 75.09 1.70
N LEU A 12 37.05 75.82 0.63
CA LEU A 12 36.42 75.21 -0.56
C LEU A 12 37.37 74.24 -1.29
N ARG A 13 38.66 74.60 -1.42
CA ARG A 13 39.67 73.68 -1.98
C ARG A 13 39.85 72.44 -1.10
N ARG A 14 39.85 72.62 0.24
CA ARG A 14 39.96 71.51 1.19
C ARG A 14 38.72 70.60 1.19
N LEU A 15 37.53 71.13 0.86
CA LEU A 15 36.30 70.36 0.65
C LEU A 15 36.33 69.58 -0.68
N LEU A 16 36.88 70.19 -1.74
CA LEU A 16 37.03 69.56 -3.06
C LEU A 16 38.10 68.46 -3.10
N ASP A 17 39.16 68.57 -2.29
CA ASP A 17 40.20 67.53 -2.13
C ASP A 17 39.81 66.43 -1.13
N ASP A 18 38.68 66.54 -0.43
CA ASP A 18 38.28 65.59 0.61
C ASP A 18 37.69 64.29 0.03
N ARG A 19 38.56 63.30 -0.20
CA ARG A 19 38.16 61.96 -0.67
C ARG A 19 37.43 61.12 0.37
N ARG A 20 37.31 61.57 1.63
CA ARG A 20 36.57 60.85 2.67
C ARG A 20 35.07 60.81 2.38
N GLY A 21 34.55 61.75 1.57
CA GLY A 21 33.16 61.76 1.09
C GLY A 21 32.83 60.72 0.01
N ASN A 22 33.84 60.17 -0.69
CA ASN A 22 33.62 59.17 -1.74
C ASN A 22 33.01 57.88 -1.19
N PHE A 23 33.39 57.50 0.03
CA PHE A 23 32.75 56.39 0.74
C PHE A 23 31.27 56.68 1.00
N GLY A 24 30.94 57.88 1.49
CA GLY A 24 29.56 58.31 1.71
C GLY A 24 28.72 58.29 0.43
N MET A 25 29.28 58.74 -0.70
CA MET A 25 28.60 58.72 -2.00
C MET A 25 28.38 57.30 -2.53
N MET A 26 29.39 56.43 -2.45
CA MET A 26 29.26 55.03 -2.86
C MET A 26 28.27 54.27 -1.97
N THR A 27 28.31 54.51 -0.66
CA THR A 27 27.37 53.94 0.31
C THR A 27 25.94 54.45 0.07
N ALA A 28 25.76 55.75 -0.21
CA ALA A 28 24.45 56.33 -0.48
C ALA A 28 23.79 55.77 -1.75
N ILE A 29 24.58 55.41 -2.77
CA ILE A 29 24.09 54.78 -4.00
C ILE A 29 23.83 53.28 -3.80
N MET A 30 24.67 52.59 -3.02
CA MET A 30 24.56 51.14 -2.78
C MET A 30 23.44 50.76 -1.81
N ILE A 31 23.13 51.60 -0.82
CA ILE A 31 22.09 51.32 0.19
C ILE A 31 20.72 51.01 -0.46
N PRO A 32 20.19 51.84 -1.40
CA PRO A 32 18.95 51.53 -2.09
C PRO A 32 18.99 50.22 -2.88
N VAL A 33 20.12 49.89 -3.51
CA VAL A 33 20.30 48.67 -4.30
C VAL A 33 20.30 47.42 -3.41
N LEU A 34 21.02 47.46 -2.29
CA LEU A 34 21.07 46.36 -1.32
C LEU A 34 19.73 46.14 -0.63
N LEU A 35 19.03 47.22 -0.26
CA LEU A 35 17.68 47.12 0.29
C LEU A 35 16.70 46.55 -0.76
N GLY A 36 16.76 47.02 -2.01
CA GLY A 36 15.94 46.48 -3.10
C GLY A 36 16.17 44.97 -3.32
N ALA A 37 17.43 44.52 -3.30
CA ALA A 37 17.78 43.12 -3.42
C ALA A 37 17.28 42.27 -2.23
N ALA A 38 17.40 42.78 -1.00
CA ALA A 38 16.86 42.11 0.19
C ALA A 38 15.33 42.00 0.16
N GLY A 39 14.63 43.04 -0.32
CA GLY A 39 13.18 43.01 -0.51
C GLY A 39 12.74 41.94 -1.51
N LEU A 40 13.42 41.89 -2.67
CA LEU A 40 13.17 40.85 -3.68
C LEU A 40 13.39 39.44 -3.13
N ALA A 41 14.42 39.22 -2.31
CA ALA A 41 14.70 37.92 -1.73
C ALA A 41 13.60 37.47 -0.76
N ILE A 42 13.12 38.37 0.11
CA ILE A 42 12.03 38.08 1.06
C ILE A 42 10.72 37.81 0.31
N ASP A 43 10.38 38.66 -0.65
CA ASP A 43 9.15 38.51 -1.44
C ASP A 43 9.17 37.23 -2.29
N TYR A 44 10.34 36.86 -2.85
CA TYR A 44 10.49 35.59 -3.56
C TYR A 44 10.33 34.38 -2.63
N SER A 45 10.92 34.41 -1.45
CA SER A 45 10.77 33.33 -0.46
C SER A 45 9.30 33.15 -0.04
N ASN A 46 8.60 34.25 0.23
CA ASN A 46 7.19 34.22 0.57
C ASN A 46 6.33 33.72 -0.60
N MET A 47 6.62 34.18 -1.82
CA MET A 47 5.92 33.72 -3.03
C MET A 47 6.12 32.22 -3.27
N ALA A 48 7.35 31.72 -3.09
CA ALA A 48 7.67 30.30 -3.24
C ALA A 48 6.96 29.45 -2.18
N LEU A 49 6.91 29.91 -0.93
CA LEU A 49 6.18 29.25 0.15
C LEU A 49 4.68 29.22 -0.13
N SER A 50 4.07 30.37 -0.40
CA SER A 50 2.65 30.49 -0.70
C SER A 50 2.23 29.70 -1.95
N LYS A 51 3.12 29.56 -2.95
CA LYS A 51 2.86 28.71 -4.11
C LYS A 51 2.81 27.23 -3.74
N ARG A 52 3.69 26.75 -2.85
CA ARG A 52 3.71 25.35 -2.40
C ARG A 52 2.47 25.03 -1.58
N GLU A 53 2.11 25.91 -0.65
CA GLU A 53 0.91 25.74 0.19
C GLU A 53 -0.37 25.79 -0.65
N LEU A 54 -0.45 26.70 -1.63
CA LEU A 54 -1.58 26.75 -2.56
C LEU A 54 -1.67 25.46 -3.38
N GLN A 55 -0.54 24.90 -3.82
CA GLN A 55 -0.51 23.64 -4.55
C GLN A 55 -1.01 22.48 -3.66
N GLU A 56 -0.49 22.35 -2.44
CA GLU A 56 -0.89 21.31 -1.48
C GLU A 56 -2.39 21.37 -1.13
N ALA A 57 -2.91 22.58 -0.90
CA ALA A 57 -4.33 22.80 -0.63
C ALA A 57 -5.19 22.46 -1.85
N THR A 58 -4.72 22.77 -3.06
CA THR A 58 -5.42 22.48 -4.33
C THR A 58 -5.43 20.97 -4.62
N ASP A 59 -4.32 20.28 -4.40
CA ASP A 59 -4.19 18.83 -4.56
C ASP A 59 -5.12 18.08 -3.60
N SER A 60 -5.12 18.49 -2.33
CA SER A 60 -5.99 17.91 -1.30
C SER A 60 -7.48 18.19 -1.58
N ALA A 61 -7.81 19.39 -2.07
CA ALA A 61 -9.18 19.75 -2.42
C ALA A 61 -9.70 19.01 -3.65
N ALA A 62 -8.85 18.83 -4.68
CA ALA A 62 -9.19 18.08 -5.88
C ALA A 62 -9.46 16.61 -5.53
N LEU A 63 -8.63 16.01 -4.67
CA LEU A 63 -8.83 14.66 -4.14
C LEU A 63 -10.12 14.56 -3.31
N ALA A 64 -10.32 15.43 -2.32
CA ALA A 64 -11.49 15.39 -1.45
C ALA A 64 -12.81 15.52 -2.22
N ALA A 65 -12.85 16.39 -3.23
CA ALA A 65 -14.02 16.56 -4.09
C ALA A 65 -14.24 15.37 -5.03
N ALA A 66 -13.18 14.78 -5.59
CA ALA A 66 -13.28 13.56 -6.39
C ALA A 66 -13.82 12.38 -5.56
N THR A 67 -13.33 12.20 -4.32
CA THR A 67 -13.79 11.16 -3.39
C THR A 67 -15.23 11.36 -2.91
N ALA A 68 -15.66 12.61 -2.71
CA ALA A 68 -17.04 12.92 -2.31
C ALA A 68 -18.06 12.62 -3.42
N LEU A 69 -17.68 12.87 -4.68
CA LEU A 69 -18.46 12.48 -5.86
C LEU A 69 -18.50 10.95 -6.05
N ALA A 70 -17.37 10.28 -5.81
CA ALA A 70 -17.24 8.83 -6.00
C ALA A 70 -18.10 7.99 -5.05
N ASN A 71 -18.28 8.46 -3.81
CA ASN A 71 -19.00 7.72 -2.77
C ASN A 71 -20.51 8.07 -2.69
N ASP A 72 -21.07 8.69 -3.74
CA ASP A 72 -22.45 9.23 -3.76
C ASP A 72 -22.78 10.15 -2.57
N LYS A 73 -21.77 10.73 -1.91
CA LYS A 73 -21.95 11.59 -0.73
C LYS A 73 -22.45 12.98 -1.09
N THR A 74 -22.14 13.45 -2.30
CA THR A 74 -22.51 14.78 -2.80
C THR A 74 -22.68 14.77 -4.33
N ASP A 75 -23.50 15.68 -4.85
CA ASP A 75 -23.65 15.96 -6.28
C ASP A 75 -22.53 16.86 -6.84
N GLU A 76 -22.51 17.08 -8.16
CA GLU A 76 -21.50 17.91 -8.84
C GLU A 76 -21.41 19.34 -8.25
N ALA A 77 -22.55 19.90 -7.85
CA ALA A 77 -22.62 21.21 -7.19
C ALA A 77 -22.03 21.17 -5.77
N GLY A 78 -22.35 20.13 -4.99
CA GLY A 78 -21.80 19.89 -3.66
C GLY A 78 -20.29 19.69 -3.66
N ALA A 79 -19.75 18.96 -4.63
CA ALA A 79 -18.31 18.74 -4.75
C ALA A 79 -17.52 19.99 -5.17
N LYS A 80 -18.09 20.82 -6.05
CA LYS A 80 -17.53 22.14 -6.38
C LYS A 80 -17.48 23.04 -5.13
N SER A 81 -18.56 23.04 -4.34
CA SER A 81 -18.61 23.78 -3.08
C SER A 81 -17.60 23.25 -2.06
N LEU A 82 -17.47 21.92 -1.95
CA LEU A 82 -16.52 21.26 -1.06
C LEU A 82 -15.07 21.62 -1.42
N ALA A 83 -14.67 21.48 -2.69
CA ALA A 83 -13.34 21.88 -3.15
C ALA A 83 -13.05 23.36 -2.86
N LYS A 84 -13.99 24.27 -3.19
CA LYS A 84 -13.84 25.70 -2.91
C LYS A 84 -13.69 25.99 -1.42
N ASN A 85 -14.50 25.34 -0.57
CA ASN A 85 -14.42 25.52 0.88
C ASN A 85 -13.15 24.91 1.47
N PHE A 86 -12.65 23.82 0.89
CA PHE A 86 -11.42 23.17 1.34
C PHE A 86 -10.19 24.02 1.05
N VAL A 87 -10.02 24.51 -0.20
CA VAL A 87 -8.93 25.42 -0.57
C VAL A 87 -8.99 26.71 0.27
N ALA A 88 -10.18 27.32 0.38
CA ALA A 88 -10.33 28.56 1.14
C ALA A 88 -10.10 28.36 2.65
N GLY A 89 -10.55 27.24 3.20
CA GLY A 89 -10.34 26.88 4.61
C GLY A 89 -8.87 26.69 4.96
N GLN A 90 -8.13 25.93 4.15
CA GLN A 90 -6.69 25.74 4.36
C GLN A 90 -5.90 27.03 4.18
N MET A 91 -6.17 27.79 3.11
CA MET A 91 -5.45 29.04 2.85
C MET A 91 -5.72 30.13 3.88
N ALA A 92 -6.90 30.16 4.51
CA ALA A 92 -7.19 31.15 5.54
C ALA A 92 -6.50 30.87 6.87
N GLN A 93 -6.28 29.59 7.18
CA GLN A 93 -5.47 29.20 8.32
C GLN A 93 -4.01 29.65 8.14
N VAL A 94 -3.50 29.53 6.92
CA VAL A 94 -2.14 29.91 6.54
C VAL A 94 -1.95 31.43 6.50
N LEU A 95 -2.93 32.17 5.99
CA LEU A 95 -2.82 33.63 5.83
C LEU A 95 -3.30 34.44 7.06
N ALA A 96 -3.82 33.77 8.10
CA ALA A 96 -4.38 34.37 9.32
C ALA A 96 -5.34 35.55 9.05
N ASN A 97 -5.99 35.56 7.89
CA ASN A 97 -6.77 36.69 7.39
C ASN A 97 -8.08 36.21 6.77
N ASN A 98 -9.15 36.36 7.55
CA ASN A 98 -10.51 35.96 7.17
C ASN A 98 -11.10 36.77 6.00
N SER A 99 -10.50 37.91 5.64
CA SER A 99 -10.97 38.74 4.51
C SER A 99 -10.55 38.19 3.14
N ILE A 100 -9.57 37.28 3.08
CA ILE A 100 -9.06 36.67 1.84
C ILE A 100 -9.88 35.42 1.44
N GLN A 101 -10.63 34.84 2.39
CA GLN A 101 -11.54 33.70 2.20
C GLN A 101 -12.52 33.89 1.04
N GLY A 102 -13.17 35.06 0.95
CA GLY A 102 -14.14 35.35 -0.12
C GLY A 102 -13.48 35.45 -1.49
N SER A 103 -12.36 36.18 -1.56
CA SER A 103 -11.62 36.40 -2.80
C SER A 103 -11.05 35.11 -3.40
N ILE A 104 -10.56 34.19 -2.56
CA ILE A 104 -10.06 32.88 -3.02
C ILE A 104 -11.20 31.98 -3.50
N LYS A 105 -12.38 32.00 -2.84
CA LYS A 105 -13.55 31.23 -3.29
C LYS A 105 -14.06 31.68 -4.66
N ASP A 106 -14.01 32.99 -4.91
CA ASP A 106 -14.48 33.61 -6.15
C ASP A 106 -13.52 33.39 -7.32
N THR A 107 -12.21 33.32 -7.07
CA THR A 107 -11.18 33.06 -8.09
C THR A 107 -10.85 31.57 -8.27
N THR A 108 -11.34 30.69 -7.38
CA THR A 108 -11.21 29.24 -7.52
C THR A 108 -12.27 28.71 -8.49
N ASN A 109 -11.82 28.35 -9.68
CA ASN A 109 -12.61 27.67 -10.70
C ASN A 109 -12.46 26.16 -10.52
N VAL A 110 -13.57 25.49 -10.21
CA VAL A 110 -13.64 24.03 -10.11
C VAL A 110 -14.49 23.53 -11.26
N SER A 111 -13.87 22.82 -12.20
CA SER A 111 -14.59 22.13 -13.27
C SER A 111 -14.65 20.64 -12.97
N VAL A 112 -15.84 20.08 -13.05
CA VAL A 112 -16.05 18.64 -12.94
C VAL A 112 -16.42 18.17 -14.34
N THR A 113 -15.60 17.29 -14.91
CA THR A 113 -15.91 16.61 -16.16
C THR A 113 -16.30 15.19 -15.83
N THR A 114 -17.55 14.84 -16.13
CA THR A 114 -18.06 13.47 -16.03
C THR A 114 -17.92 12.82 -17.40
N THR A 115 -17.13 11.77 -17.51
CA THR A 115 -17.02 10.99 -18.75
C THR A 115 -17.70 9.65 -18.52
N ALA A 116 -18.67 9.29 -19.37
CA ALA A 116 -19.27 7.96 -19.33
C ALA A 116 -18.23 6.93 -19.80
N ASN A 117 -18.02 5.88 -19.01
CA ASN A 117 -17.22 4.72 -19.39
C ASN A 117 -18.10 3.47 -19.26
N GLY A 118 -18.74 3.07 -20.36
CA GLY A 118 -19.64 1.91 -20.38
C GLY A 118 -21.03 2.14 -19.76
N THR A 119 -21.76 1.04 -19.53
CA THR A 119 -23.20 1.02 -19.21
C THR A 119 -23.52 1.37 -17.74
N LYS A 120 -22.50 1.41 -16.85
CA LYS A 120 -22.67 1.68 -15.41
C LYS A 120 -21.59 2.57 -14.76
N SER A 121 -20.49 2.92 -15.43
CA SER A 121 -19.36 3.63 -14.78
C SER A 121 -19.23 5.08 -15.26
N LYS A 122 -19.04 5.99 -14.30
CA LYS A 122 -18.83 7.43 -14.54
C LYS A 122 -17.45 7.81 -14.02
N ILE A 123 -16.58 8.29 -14.90
CA ILE A 123 -15.29 8.88 -14.51
C ILE A 123 -15.56 10.32 -14.09
N PHE A 124 -15.29 10.64 -12.82
CA PHE A 124 -15.39 12.00 -12.31
C PHE A 124 -13.98 12.59 -12.23
N LYS A 125 -13.69 13.52 -13.14
CA LYS A 125 -12.45 14.27 -13.15
C LYS A 125 -12.74 15.68 -12.66
N VAL A 126 -12.14 16.04 -11.52
CA VAL A 126 -12.29 17.34 -10.86
C VAL A 126 -11.00 18.13 -11.08
N ASN A 127 -11.05 19.17 -11.89
CA ASN A 127 -9.96 20.14 -12.01
C ASN A 127 -10.25 21.31 -11.07
N VAL A 128 -9.29 21.62 -10.21
CA VAL A 128 -9.32 22.76 -9.31
C VAL A 128 -8.24 23.73 -9.77
N ASN A 129 -8.66 24.89 -10.26
CA ASN A 129 -7.78 25.99 -10.66
C ASN A 129 -8.04 27.16 -9.72
N THR A 130 -7.03 27.53 -8.94
CA THR A 130 -7.14 28.64 -8.00
C THR A 130 -6.05 29.67 -8.26
N SER A 131 -6.38 30.94 -8.03
CA SER A 131 -5.43 32.04 -8.11
C SER A 131 -5.72 33.08 -7.05
N PHE A 132 -4.70 33.67 -6.47
CA PHE A 132 -4.87 34.79 -5.54
C PHE A 132 -3.74 35.81 -5.66
N ASN A 133 -4.04 37.04 -5.27
CA ASN A 133 -3.08 38.14 -5.30
C ASN A 133 -2.34 38.20 -3.98
N LEU A 134 -1.05 37.82 -3.99
CA LEU A 134 -0.18 37.96 -2.83
C LEU A 134 0.27 39.42 -2.71
N PRO A 135 0.00 40.11 -1.59
CA PRO A 135 0.55 41.43 -1.34
C PRO A 135 2.06 41.34 -1.16
N LEU A 136 2.80 42.15 -1.90
CA LEU A 136 4.26 42.22 -1.77
C LEU A 136 4.66 43.15 -0.63
N SER A 137 5.90 43.02 -0.17
CA SER A 137 6.45 43.90 0.86
C SER A 137 6.38 45.38 0.44
N PRO A 138 6.33 46.33 1.40
CA PRO A 138 6.37 47.76 1.10
C PRO A 138 7.57 48.18 0.24
N LEU A 139 8.66 47.39 0.26
CA LEU A 139 9.88 47.65 -0.48
C LEU A 139 9.71 47.43 -2.00
N MET A 140 8.77 46.55 -2.41
CA MET A 140 8.38 46.36 -3.81
C MET A 140 7.56 47.51 -4.41
N ARG A 141 6.99 48.37 -3.57
CA ARG A 141 6.27 49.58 -4.04
C ARG A 141 7.19 50.55 -4.75
N VAL A 142 8.48 50.57 -4.41
CA VAL A 142 9.51 51.37 -5.10
C VAL A 142 9.63 50.97 -6.58
N PHE A 143 9.34 49.70 -6.90
CA PHE A 143 9.35 49.17 -8.25
C PHE A 143 7.96 49.16 -8.92
N GLY A 144 6.97 49.85 -8.33
CA GLY A 144 5.62 49.97 -8.88
C GLY A 144 4.79 48.68 -8.83
N LYS A 145 5.22 47.67 -8.05
CA LYS A 145 4.51 46.40 -7.86
C LYS A 145 3.97 46.31 -6.44
N THR A 146 2.66 46.28 -6.31
CA THR A 146 1.96 46.17 -5.01
C THR A 146 1.46 44.75 -4.73
N THR A 147 1.18 43.98 -5.78
CA THR A 147 0.71 42.60 -5.69
C THR A 147 1.30 41.75 -6.81
N GLN A 148 1.39 40.44 -6.58
CA GLN A 148 1.70 39.45 -7.61
C GLN A 148 0.66 38.31 -7.55
N THR A 149 0.12 37.93 -8.71
CA THR A 149 -0.82 36.81 -8.80
C THR A 149 -0.06 35.49 -8.78
N ILE A 150 -0.44 34.60 -7.87
CA ILE A 150 0.03 33.21 -7.80
C ILE A 150 -1.12 32.30 -8.18
N SER A 151 -0.85 31.31 -9.03
CA SER A 151 -1.84 30.33 -9.47
C SER A 151 -1.37 28.91 -9.19
N ALA A 152 -2.31 28.05 -8.80
CA ALA A 152 -2.14 26.61 -8.71
C ALA A 152 -3.26 25.91 -9.50
N ALA A 153 -2.91 24.78 -10.10
CA ALA A 153 -3.86 23.91 -10.77
C ALA A 153 -3.59 22.48 -10.30
N SER A 154 -4.66 21.77 -9.98
CA SER A 154 -4.60 20.35 -9.66
C SER A 154 -5.79 19.64 -10.27
N THR A 155 -5.59 18.36 -10.55
CA THR A 155 -6.60 17.49 -11.16
C THR A 155 -6.73 16.26 -10.29
N GLY A 156 -7.87 16.12 -9.63
CA GLY A 156 -8.25 14.93 -8.90
C GLY A 156 -9.14 14.08 -9.80
N GLU A 157 -8.71 12.87 -10.10
CA GLU A 157 -9.50 11.94 -10.90
C GLU A 157 -9.93 10.78 -10.00
N ASN A 158 -11.23 10.57 -9.88
CA ASN A 158 -11.74 9.29 -9.43
C ASN A 158 -12.22 8.55 -10.67
N GLY A 159 -11.32 7.76 -11.24
CA GLY A 159 -11.74 6.67 -12.09
C GLY A 159 -12.41 5.63 -11.20
N GLN A 160 -13.74 5.53 -11.27
CA GLN A 160 -14.30 4.19 -11.36
C GLN A 160 -13.85 3.65 -12.73
N THR A 161 -12.57 3.27 -12.82
CA THR A 161 -12.23 2.12 -13.65
C THR A 161 -12.92 0.94 -12.97
N ASP A 162 -13.43 0.01 -13.76
CA ASP A 162 -13.89 -1.31 -13.29
C ASP A 162 -12.77 -2.13 -12.61
N THR A 163 -11.68 -1.51 -12.15
CA THR A 163 -10.69 -2.12 -11.29
C THR A 163 -11.16 -2.07 -9.84
N GLN A 164 -12.28 -2.75 -9.53
CA GLN A 164 -12.31 -3.44 -8.25
C GLN A 164 -11.08 -4.34 -8.26
N GLY A 165 -10.16 -4.20 -7.30
CA GLY A 165 -8.99 -5.05 -7.33
C GLY A 165 -9.47 -6.49 -7.18
N ALA A 166 -9.32 -7.31 -8.20
CA ALA A 166 -9.67 -8.70 -8.08
C ALA A 166 -8.41 -9.47 -7.62
N LEU A 167 -8.58 -10.69 -7.15
CA LEU A 167 -7.45 -11.55 -6.83
C LEU A 167 -7.70 -13.02 -7.13
N SER A 168 -6.63 -13.70 -7.50
CA SER A 168 -6.55 -15.15 -7.57
C SER A 168 -5.59 -15.62 -6.48
N MET A 169 -6.05 -16.55 -5.64
CA MET A 169 -5.26 -17.10 -4.55
C MET A 169 -5.19 -18.63 -4.66
N TYR A 170 -4.02 -19.21 -4.37
CA TYR A 170 -3.85 -20.65 -4.30
C TYR A 170 -3.20 -21.05 -2.98
N LEU A 171 -3.86 -21.95 -2.24
CA LEU A 171 -3.33 -22.48 -0.99
C LEU A 171 -2.54 -23.77 -1.27
N VAL A 172 -1.30 -23.82 -0.80
CA VAL A 172 -0.39 -24.98 -0.89
C VAL A 172 -0.08 -25.44 0.53
N LEU A 173 -0.76 -26.50 0.97
CA LEU A 173 -0.89 -26.84 2.38
C LEU A 173 -0.24 -28.18 2.71
N ASP A 174 0.73 -28.14 3.63
CA ASP A 174 1.33 -29.35 4.17
C ASP A 174 0.31 -30.20 4.94
N ARG A 175 0.24 -31.49 4.59
CA ARG A 175 -0.51 -32.51 5.31
C ARG A 175 0.35 -33.75 5.58
N SER A 176 1.63 -33.57 5.81
CA SER A 176 2.61 -34.59 6.21
C SER A 176 2.35 -35.14 7.60
N GLY A 177 3.06 -36.20 7.98
CA GLY A 177 2.94 -36.84 9.29
C GLY A 177 3.17 -35.90 10.47
N SER A 178 4.07 -34.92 10.36
CA SER A 178 4.33 -33.94 11.43
C SER A 178 3.13 -33.04 11.73
N MET A 179 2.25 -32.80 10.74
CA MET A 179 1.00 -32.06 10.91
C MET A 179 -0.01 -32.77 11.84
N SER A 180 0.20 -34.06 12.12
CA SER A 180 -0.57 -34.78 13.15
C SER A 180 -0.14 -34.44 14.58
N PHE A 181 1.00 -33.77 14.78
CA PHE A 181 1.51 -33.51 16.11
C PHE A 181 0.68 -32.47 16.86
N ILE A 182 0.71 -32.57 18.18
CA ILE A 182 0.01 -31.66 19.07
C ILE A 182 0.59 -30.25 19.05
N THR A 183 -0.28 -29.28 19.27
CA THR A 183 0.04 -27.88 19.61
C THR A 183 -0.01 -27.69 21.12
N ASP A 184 0.20 -26.47 21.58
CA ASP A 184 0.05 -26.05 22.98
C ASP A 184 -1.43 -25.87 23.41
N GLN A 185 -2.37 -25.80 22.47
CA GLN A 185 -3.77 -25.54 22.75
C GLN A 185 -4.51 -26.79 23.23
N LYS A 186 -5.21 -26.66 24.37
CA LYS A 186 -6.04 -27.72 24.94
C LYS A 186 -7.46 -27.67 24.36
N LYS A 187 -8.01 -28.84 24.03
CA LYS A 187 -9.40 -29.00 23.60
C LYS A 187 -10.35 -29.05 24.79
N THR A 188 -11.37 -28.20 24.75
CA THR A 188 -12.52 -28.25 25.65
C THR A 188 -13.59 -29.17 25.05
N LYS A 189 -13.61 -30.47 25.44
CA LYS A 189 -14.56 -31.52 25.02
C LYS A 189 -14.32 -32.18 23.64
N PRO A 190 -13.25 -32.97 23.48
CA PRO A 190 -13.00 -33.71 22.24
C PRO A 190 -13.86 -34.99 22.13
N SER A 191 -14.26 -35.34 20.91
CA SER A 191 -14.89 -36.63 20.59
C SER A 191 -13.89 -37.80 20.52
N LYS A 192 -12.62 -37.50 20.21
CA LYS A 192 -11.46 -38.42 20.22
C LYS A 192 -10.22 -37.69 20.72
N CYS A 193 -9.41 -38.37 21.54
CA CYS A 193 -8.24 -37.80 22.20
C CYS A 193 -6.98 -38.60 21.86
N ASP A 194 -6.44 -38.36 20.67
CA ASP A 194 -5.15 -38.92 20.27
C ASP A 194 -4.12 -37.79 20.22
N ASN A 195 -3.17 -37.84 21.15
CA ASN A 195 -2.03 -36.94 21.15
C ASN A 195 -0.87 -37.61 20.43
N TYR A 196 -0.42 -37.04 19.31
CA TYR A 196 0.76 -37.53 18.63
C TYR A 196 1.93 -36.60 18.92
N THR A 197 3.07 -37.17 19.28
CA THR A 197 4.33 -36.44 19.41
C THR A 197 5.36 -37.08 18.47
N GLN A 198 6.42 -36.34 18.17
CA GLN A 198 7.53 -36.89 17.37
C GLN A 198 8.11 -38.18 17.99
N LYS A 199 8.09 -38.30 19.33
CA LYS A 199 8.61 -39.48 20.04
C LYS A 199 7.68 -40.68 19.99
N SER A 200 6.35 -40.45 20.00
CA SER A 200 5.36 -41.52 20.02
C SER A 200 4.96 -41.99 18.61
N TRP A 201 5.33 -41.23 17.57
CA TRP A 201 4.93 -41.48 16.19
C TRP A 201 5.31 -42.89 15.70
N PRO A 202 4.41 -43.64 15.02
CA PRO A 202 3.09 -43.25 14.52
C PRO A 202 1.91 -43.48 15.49
N ASN A 203 2.18 -43.83 16.75
CA ASN A 203 1.17 -44.17 17.74
C ASN A 203 0.82 -42.97 18.65
N PRO A 204 -0.39 -42.93 19.24
CA PRO A 204 -0.71 -41.95 20.25
C PRO A 204 0.22 -42.07 21.47
N ASP A 205 0.61 -40.93 22.02
CA ASP A 205 1.40 -40.81 23.23
C ASP A 205 0.54 -41.20 24.44
N ASN A 206 0.86 -42.34 25.03
CA ASN A 206 0.10 -42.87 26.16
C ASN A 206 0.34 -42.10 27.47
N ASP A 207 1.41 -41.31 27.55
CA ASP A 207 1.77 -40.55 28.74
C ASP A 207 1.01 -39.21 28.80
N LEU A 208 0.45 -38.77 27.67
CA LEU A 208 -0.29 -37.51 27.55
C LEU A 208 -1.82 -37.65 27.68
N LYS A 209 -2.34 -38.76 28.23
CA LYS A 209 -3.79 -39.03 28.32
C LYS A 209 -4.59 -38.03 29.17
N SER A 210 -3.93 -37.26 30.04
CA SER A 210 -4.61 -36.34 30.97
C SER A 210 -5.24 -35.12 30.27
N TYR A 211 -4.77 -34.74 29.09
CA TYR A 211 -5.29 -33.60 28.32
C TYR A 211 -5.31 -33.93 26.84
N CYS A 212 -6.24 -33.34 26.10
CA CYS A 212 -6.33 -33.51 24.65
C CYS A 212 -5.93 -32.22 23.99
N TYR A 213 -4.91 -32.25 23.14
CA TYR A 213 -4.40 -31.06 22.48
C TYR A 213 -4.93 -30.97 21.05
N THR A 214 -5.02 -29.75 20.53
CA THR A 214 -5.31 -29.48 19.12
C THR A 214 -4.10 -29.90 18.29
N ARG A 215 -4.33 -30.65 17.21
CA ARG A 215 -3.25 -31.03 16.28
C ARG A 215 -2.94 -29.88 15.34
N LYS A 216 -1.72 -29.85 14.80
CA LYS A 216 -1.30 -28.80 13.87
C LYS A 216 -2.21 -28.71 12.63
N ILE A 217 -2.66 -29.84 12.09
CA ILE A 217 -3.62 -29.87 10.98
C ILE A 217 -4.98 -29.23 11.32
N GLU A 218 -5.47 -29.40 12.54
CA GLU A 218 -6.73 -28.77 13.00
C GLU A 218 -6.56 -27.26 13.22
N ALA A 219 -5.38 -26.84 13.69
CA ALA A 219 -5.03 -25.43 13.79
C ALA A 219 -4.98 -24.77 12.40
N LEU A 220 -4.38 -25.45 11.41
CA LEU A 220 -4.38 -25.02 10.01
C LEU A 220 -5.81 -24.88 9.47
N GLN A 221 -6.68 -25.88 9.68
CA GLN A 221 -8.07 -25.82 9.26
C GLN A 221 -8.82 -24.62 9.85
N THR A 222 -8.58 -24.34 11.14
CA THR A 222 -9.18 -23.19 11.82
C THR A 222 -8.68 -21.86 11.25
N ALA A 223 -7.37 -21.73 11.03
CA ALA A 223 -6.77 -20.51 10.50
C ALA A 223 -7.20 -20.23 9.05
N ALA A 224 -7.24 -21.26 8.20
CA ALA A 224 -7.74 -21.15 6.84
C ALA A 224 -9.23 -20.78 6.79
N ALA A 225 -10.06 -21.32 7.68
CA ALA A 225 -11.47 -20.92 7.80
C ALA A 225 -11.63 -19.43 8.15
N GLY A 226 -10.75 -18.90 9.01
CA GLY A 226 -10.66 -17.47 9.30
C GLY A 226 -10.33 -16.65 8.05
N LEU A 227 -9.31 -17.05 7.28
CA LEU A 227 -8.96 -16.43 6.00
C LEU A 227 -10.15 -16.40 5.03
N PHE A 228 -10.83 -17.52 4.83
CA PHE A 228 -11.99 -17.59 3.95
C PHE A 228 -13.14 -16.70 4.42
N THR A 229 -13.34 -16.57 5.73
CA THR A 229 -14.36 -15.69 6.29
C THR A 229 -14.09 -14.22 5.95
N GLU A 230 -12.84 -13.77 6.10
CA GLU A 230 -12.48 -12.39 5.74
C GLU A 230 -12.50 -12.15 4.22
N LEU A 231 -12.12 -13.13 3.40
CA LEU A 231 -12.26 -13.05 1.94
C LEU A 231 -13.73 -12.93 1.52
N ASN A 232 -14.64 -13.75 2.07
CA ASN A 232 -16.07 -13.68 1.78
C ASN A 232 -16.72 -12.37 2.27
N LYS A 233 -16.18 -11.78 3.33
CA LYS A 233 -16.63 -10.47 3.82
C LYS A 233 -16.18 -9.34 2.89
N ALA A 234 -15.00 -9.47 2.27
CA ALA A 234 -14.51 -8.51 1.29
C ALA A 234 -15.18 -8.67 -0.09
N ASP A 235 -15.63 -9.88 -0.42
CA ASP A 235 -16.32 -10.20 -1.68
C ASP A 235 -17.60 -11.04 -1.44
N PRO A 236 -18.69 -10.40 -0.97
CA PRO A 236 -19.94 -11.09 -0.66
C PRO A 236 -20.66 -11.69 -1.89
N GLU A 237 -20.45 -11.10 -3.06
CA GLU A 237 -21.07 -11.53 -4.33
C GLU A 237 -20.20 -12.55 -5.08
N HIS A 238 -19.00 -12.85 -4.57
CA HIS A 238 -18.04 -13.80 -5.15
C HIS A 238 -17.62 -13.44 -6.58
N GLU A 239 -17.50 -12.15 -6.86
CA GLU A 239 -17.09 -11.66 -8.18
C GLU A 239 -15.64 -11.24 -8.24
N LEU A 240 -14.93 -11.09 -7.11
CA LEU A 240 -13.58 -10.52 -7.07
C LEU A 240 -12.50 -11.51 -6.68
N VAL A 241 -12.86 -12.49 -5.86
CA VAL A 241 -11.94 -13.44 -5.27
C VAL A 241 -12.11 -14.79 -5.95
N ARG A 242 -11.01 -15.34 -6.46
CA ARG A 242 -10.95 -16.73 -6.90
C ARG A 242 -9.94 -17.49 -6.07
N VAL A 243 -10.31 -18.69 -5.58
CA VAL A 243 -9.44 -19.48 -4.71
C VAL A 243 -9.32 -20.93 -5.15
N GLY A 244 -8.08 -21.41 -5.26
CA GLY A 244 -7.74 -22.83 -5.41
C GLY A 244 -7.03 -23.37 -4.16
N ALA A 245 -6.95 -24.69 -4.04
CA ALA A 245 -6.25 -25.32 -2.93
C ALA A 245 -5.67 -26.69 -3.32
N VAL A 246 -4.47 -26.96 -2.84
CA VAL A 246 -3.79 -28.24 -2.95
C VAL A 246 -3.10 -28.54 -1.62
N SER A 247 -2.96 -29.82 -1.32
CA SER A 247 -2.21 -30.28 -0.18
C SER A 247 -1.17 -31.31 -0.61
N TYR A 248 -0.16 -31.53 0.22
CA TYR A 248 0.95 -32.43 -0.10
C TYR A 248 1.44 -33.20 1.12
N THR A 249 2.00 -34.37 0.85
CA THR A 249 2.89 -35.12 1.74
C THR A 249 4.25 -35.19 1.05
N ASP A 250 4.88 -36.35 1.00
CA ASP A 250 5.86 -36.76 0.00
C ASP A 250 5.28 -36.88 -1.42
N GLU A 251 3.96 -36.79 -1.58
CA GLU A 251 3.28 -36.75 -2.88
C GLU A 251 2.20 -35.65 -2.90
N GLU A 252 1.96 -35.06 -4.07
CA GLU A 252 0.84 -34.15 -4.31
C GLU A 252 -0.52 -34.87 -4.17
N GLN A 253 -1.50 -34.15 -3.65
CA GLN A 253 -2.86 -34.64 -3.48
C GLN A 253 -3.78 -34.05 -4.52
N ALA A 254 -4.88 -34.74 -4.81
CA ALA A 254 -5.85 -34.28 -5.81
C ALA A 254 -6.23 -32.80 -5.57
N ALA A 255 -5.78 -31.92 -6.46
CA ALA A 255 -5.90 -30.48 -6.31
C ALA A 255 -7.32 -29.99 -6.60
N LYS A 256 -7.69 -28.86 -6.02
CA LYS A 256 -8.88 -28.09 -6.39
C LYS A 256 -8.49 -26.92 -7.27
N ALA A 257 -9.08 -26.90 -8.46
CA ALA A 257 -8.94 -25.79 -9.39
C ALA A 257 -9.38 -24.46 -8.75
N ILE A 258 -8.84 -23.36 -9.27
CA ILE A 258 -9.24 -22.02 -8.87
C ILE A 258 -10.66 -21.76 -9.38
N ASN A 259 -11.58 -21.41 -8.47
CA ASN A 259 -12.96 -21.08 -8.77
C ASN A 259 -13.37 -19.77 -8.06
N TRP A 260 -14.45 -19.15 -8.53
CA TRP A 260 -15.04 -17.97 -7.90
C TRP A 260 -15.50 -18.25 -6.46
N GLY A 261 -15.16 -17.33 -5.55
CA GLY A 261 -15.40 -17.46 -4.12
C GLY A 261 -14.45 -18.45 -3.44
N THR A 262 -14.73 -18.77 -2.17
CA THR A 262 -13.85 -19.62 -1.34
C THR A 262 -14.42 -21.01 -1.07
N ALA A 263 -15.63 -21.34 -1.56
CA ALA A 263 -16.39 -22.51 -1.11
C ALA A 263 -15.65 -23.84 -1.38
N ASP A 264 -15.09 -24.01 -2.58
CA ASP A 264 -14.38 -25.24 -2.96
C ASP A 264 -13.08 -25.42 -2.17
N ALA A 265 -12.31 -24.34 -2.01
CA ALA A 265 -11.09 -24.33 -1.19
C ALA A 265 -11.41 -24.58 0.30
N ALA A 266 -12.47 -23.97 0.83
CA ALA A 266 -12.91 -24.19 2.21
C ALA A 266 -13.34 -25.64 2.44
N SER A 267 -14.11 -26.22 1.51
CA SER A 267 -14.50 -27.62 1.53
C SER A 267 -13.27 -28.54 1.51
N TYR A 268 -12.30 -28.26 0.63
CA TYR A 268 -11.05 -29.01 0.56
C TYR A 268 -10.27 -29.01 1.87
N VAL A 269 -10.05 -27.83 2.46
CA VAL A 269 -9.30 -27.70 3.71
C VAL A 269 -10.04 -28.37 4.87
N SER A 270 -11.36 -28.23 4.94
CA SER A 270 -12.17 -28.89 5.98
C SER A 270 -12.14 -30.43 5.87
N ALA A 271 -11.88 -30.96 4.68
CA ALA A 271 -11.78 -32.39 4.40
C ALA A 271 -10.38 -32.98 4.59
N LEU A 272 -9.37 -32.17 4.97
CA LEU A 272 -8.04 -32.67 5.29
C LEU A 272 -8.12 -33.77 6.38
N PRO A 273 -7.27 -34.81 6.28
CA PRO A 273 -7.41 -35.99 7.10
C PRO A 273 -7.25 -35.68 8.60
N TYR A 274 -7.97 -36.42 9.44
CA TYR A 274 -7.85 -36.31 10.89
C TYR A 274 -6.41 -36.56 11.38
N LYS A 275 -5.76 -37.57 10.79
CA LYS A 275 -4.38 -37.99 11.05
C LYS A 275 -3.63 -38.05 9.72
N PRO A 276 -3.06 -36.94 9.24
CA PRO A 276 -2.16 -36.97 8.11
C PRO A 276 -0.93 -37.85 8.36
N THR A 277 -0.42 -38.48 7.32
CA THR A 277 0.77 -39.37 7.34
C THR A 277 1.58 -39.15 6.05
N GLY A 278 2.83 -39.58 6.05
CA GLY A 278 3.74 -39.37 4.92
C GLY A 278 4.83 -38.36 5.25
N GLY A 279 5.77 -38.20 4.32
CA GLY A 279 6.83 -37.21 4.44
C GLY A 279 6.41 -35.84 3.92
N THR A 280 7.38 -34.99 3.57
CA THR A 280 7.14 -33.59 3.19
C THR A 280 7.91 -33.26 1.91
N ASP A 281 7.18 -33.03 0.81
CA ASP A 281 7.66 -32.53 -0.47
C ASP A 281 6.63 -31.57 -1.08
N ALA A 282 6.96 -30.28 -1.06
CA ALA A 282 6.08 -29.23 -1.58
C ALA A 282 6.20 -29.02 -3.10
N SER A 283 7.12 -29.71 -3.79
CA SER A 283 7.55 -29.36 -5.15
C SER A 283 6.40 -29.42 -6.14
N ASP A 284 5.73 -30.57 -6.24
CA ASP A 284 4.63 -30.79 -7.19
C ASP A 284 3.42 -29.90 -6.89
N ALA A 285 3.04 -29.80 -5.62
CA ALA A 285 1.91 -28.99 -5.19
C ALA A 285 2.14 -27.49 -5.43
N LEU A 286 3.37 -27.01 -5.19
CA LEU A 286 3.74 -25.63 -5.51
C LEU A 286 3.77 -25.40 -7.03
N ASP A 287 4.16 -26.40 -7.82
CA ASP A 287 4.20 -26.30 -9.28
C ASP A 287 2.79 -26.26 -9.87
N THR A 288 1.86 -27.04 -9.33
CA THR A 288 0.43 -26.95 -9.66
C THR A 288 -0.12 -25.56 -9.36
N ALA A 289 0.16 -25.00 -8.18
CA ALA A 289 -0.28 -23.64 -7.83
C ALA A 289 0.34 -22.58 -8.74
N TYR A 290 1.63 -22.73 -9.07
CA TYR A 290 2.33 -21.85 -9.99
C TYR A 290 1.70 -21.88 -11.38
N LYS A 291 1.52 -23.07 -11.96
CA LYS A 291 0.91 -23.25 -13.29
C LYS A 291 -0.52 -22.71 -13.36
N ALA A 292 -1.29 -22.86 -12.27
CA ALA A 292 -2.64 -22.34 -12.20
C ALA A 292 -2.71 -20.80 -12.20
N LEU A 293 -1.71 -20.13 -11.62
CA LEU A 293 -1.68 -18.66 -11.49
C LEU A 293 -0.84 -17.94 -12.53
N LYS A 294 0.11 -18.64 -13.17
CA LYS A 294 1.08 -18.05 -14.10
C LYS A 294 0.40 -17.27 -15.22
N SER A 295 0.76 -15.99 -15.35
CA SER A 295 0.31 -15.16 -16.46
C SER A 295 0.96 -15.57 -17.78
N SER A 296 0.20 -15.53 -18.86
CA SER A 296 0.73 -15.67 -20.22
C SER A 296 1.05 -14.30 -20.82
N THR A 297 2.05 -14.23 -21.70
CA THR A 297 2.50 -12.98 -22.33
C THR A 297 1.39 -12.25 -23.10
N ASN A 298 0.36 -12.98 -23.56
CA ASN A 298 -0.76 -12.44 -24.35
C ASN A 298 -2.08 -12.39 -23.56
N GLY A 299 -2.08 -12.62 -22.24
CA GLY A 299 -3.31 -12.65 -21.42
C GLY A 299 -4.26 -13.81 -21.75
N THR A 300 -3.78 -14.83 -22.45
CA THR A 300 -4.56 -16.00 -22.86
C THR A 300 -4.73 -17.07 -21.77
N ASP A 301 -4.09 -16.89 -20.61
CA ASP A 301 -4.18 -17.79 -19.46
C ASP A 301 -5.58 -17.77 -18.85
N THR A 302 -5.90 -18.87 -18.16
CA THR A 302 -7.24 -19.09 -17.58
C THR A 302 -7.63 -17.98 -16.63
N GLU A 303 -6.76 -17.59 -15.70
CA GLU A 303 -7.13 -16.57 -14.70
C GLU A 303 -7.35 -15.20 -15.33
N THR A 304 -6.53 -14.81 -16.32
CA THR A 304 -6.78 -13.55 -17.05
C THR A 304 -8.13 -13.56 -17.75
N LYS A 305 -8.48 -14.64 -18.47
CA LYS A 305 -9.80 -14.76 -19.14
C LYS A 305 -10.98 -14.78 -18.18
N GLU A 306 -10.83 -15.47 -17.05
CA GLU A 306 -11.87 -15.55 -16.03
C GLU A 306 -12.12 -14.18 -15.41
N HIS A 307 -11.06 -13.45 -15.04
CA HIS A 307 -11.17 -12.08 -14.53
C HIS A 307 -11.73 -11.11 -15.58
N GLU A 308 -11.30 -11.21 -16.85
CA GLU A 308 -11.86 -10.44 -17.97
C GLU A 308 -13.38 -10.69 -18.15
N SER A 309 -13.85 -11.93 -17.94
CA SER A 309 -15.28 -12.27 -18.05
C SER A 309 -16.17 -11.54 -17.04
N LYS A 310 -15.58 -11.04 -15.95
CA LYS A 310 -16.23 -10.23 -14.91
C LYS A 310 -15.85 -8.74 -15.01
N ASN A 311 -15.19 -8.33 -16.09
CA ASN A 311 -14.71 -6.96 -16.34
C ASN A 311 -13.61 -6.49 -15.37
N HIS A 312 -12.75 -7.40 -14.89
CA HIS A 312 -11.56 -7.01 -14.12
C HIS A 312 -10.36 -6.84 -15.04
N ASP A 313 -9.99 -5.59 -15.31
CA ASP A 313 -8.83 -5.25 -16.14
C ASP A 313 -7.47 -5.48 -15.44
N SER A 314 -7.48 -5.69 -14.12
CA SER A 314 -6.29 -6.05 -13.35
C SER A 314 -6.63 -6.81 -12.08
N PHE A 315 -5.76 -7.73 -11.67
CA PHE A 315 -5.93 -8.53 -10.46
C PHE A 315 -4.57 -8.95 -9.89
N GLN A 316 -4.54 -9.29 -8.61
CA GLN A 316 -3.34 -9.78 -7.93
C GLN A 316 -3.33 -11.31 -7.86
N ARG A 317 -2.14 -11.90 -7.93
CA ARG A 317 -1.94 -13.36 -7.86
C ARG A 317 -1.18 -13.71 -6.59
N TYR A 318 -1.76 -14.60 -5.77
CA TYR A 318 -1.22 -14.96 -4.47
C TYR A 318 -1.05 -16.48 -4.32
N ILE A 319 0.08 -16.92 -3.78
CA ILE A 319 0.26 -18.27 -3.26
C ILE A 319 0.44 -18.18 -1.74
N ILE A 320 -0.25 -19.05 -1.00
CA ILE A 320 0.01 -19.27 0.42
C ILE A 320 0.65 -20.65 0.57
N LEU A 321 1.95 -20.69 0.86
CA LEU A 321 2.69 -21.92 1.11
C LEU A 321 2.89 -22.12 2.60
N MET A 322 2.43 -23.24 3.14
CA MET A 322 2.56 -23.56 4.56
C MET A 322 3.20 -24.94 4.75
N THR A 323 4.12 -25.04 5.72
CA THR A 323 4.66 -26.30 6.24
C THR A 323 4.98 -26.18 7.73
N ASP A 324 4.93 -27.30 8.45
CA ASP A 324 5.39 -27.41 9.84
C ASP A 324 6.74 -28.15 9.97
N GLY A 325 7.35 -28.48 8.85
CA GLY A 325 8.49 -29.37 8.74
C GLY A 325 9.57 -28.85 7.81
N GLU A 326 10.49 -29.74 7.48
CA GLU A 326 11.53 -29.53 6.49
C GLU A 326 11.29 -30.47 5.30
N MET A 327 11.82 -30.19 4.12
CA MET A 327 11.58 -31.03 2.95
C MET A 327 12.31 -32.37 3.11
N THR A 328 11.58 -33.46 3.32
CA THR A 328 12.13 -34.80 3.58
C THR A 328 11.91 -35.80 2.44
N GLY A 329 11.04 -35.49 1.48
CA GLY A 329 10.55 -36.49 0.52
C GLY A 329 9.85 -37.64 1.24
N ASP A 330 9.95 -38.85 0.71
CA ASP A 330 9.42 -40.09 1.31
C ASP A 330 10.23 -40.58 2.54
N SER A 331 11.24 -39.83 2.96
CA SER A 331 12.14 -40.17 4.07
C SER A 331 11.81 -39.41 5.36
N SER A 332 12.55 -39.72 6.44
CA SER A 332 12.47 -39.01 7.73
C SER A 332 13.59 -37.97 7.92
N SER A 333 14.42 -37.74 6.91
CA SER A 333 15.56 -36.84 6.96
C SER A 333 15.44 -35.74 5.93
N TRP A 334 15.94 -34.55 6.26
CA TRP A 334 15.99 -33.44 5.31
C TRP A 334 16.72 -33.80 4.01
N SER A 335 16.11 -33.43 2.89
CA SER A 335 16.60 -33.68 1.53
C SER A 335 17.02 -32.36 0.89
N GLN A 336 18.34 -32.18 0.71
CA GLN A 336 18.89 -31.00 0.05
C GLN A 336 18.37 -30.81 -1.40
N PRO A 337 18.26 -31.87 -2.23
CA PRO A 337 17.71 -31.71 -3.58
C PRO A 337 16.29 -31.16 -3.60
N ILE A 338 15.39 -31.73 -2.79
CA ILE A 338 13.98 -31.30 -2.73
C ILE A 338 13.88 -29.86 -2.19
N ASP A 339 14.62 -29.55 -1.12
CA ASP A 339 14.69 -28.18 -0.58
C ASP A 339 15.14 -27.17 -1.65
N LYS A 340 16.12 -27.56 -2.49
CA LYS A 340 16.57 -26.74 -3.61
C LYS A 340 15.51 -26.58 -4.69
N ASP A 341 14.81 -27.65 -5.07
CA ASP A 341 13.78 -27.61 -6.11
C ASP A 341 12.62 -26.67 -5.71
N VAL A 342 12.18 -26.74 -4.44
CA VAL A 342 11.18 -25.81 -3.90
C VAL A 342 11.67 -24.36 -3.95
N ARG A 343 12.94 -24.08 -3.60
CA ARG A 343 13.51 -22.71 -3.67
C ARG A 343 13.58 -22.18 -5.10
N ASP A 344 13.99 -23.01 -6.04
CA ASP A 344 14.09 -22.64 -7.45
C ASP A 344 12.70 -22.31 -8.00
N LEU A 345 11.69 -23.11 -7.63
CA LEU A 345 10.31 -22.87 -8.00
C LEU A 345 9.75 -21.59 -7.37
N CYS A 346 10.00 -21.34 -6.08
CA CYS A 346 9.66 -20.07 -5.43
C CYS A 346 10.32 -18.87 -6.15
N THR A 347 11.54 -19.03 -6.65
CA THR A 347 12.23 -17.99 -7.42
C THR A 347 11.53 -17.73 -8.76
N ALA A 348 11.10 -18.79 -9.45
CA ALA A 348 10.34 -18.67 -10.70
C ALA A 348 8.98 -17.99 -10.48
N VAL A 349 8.22 -18.42 -9.46
CA VAL A 349 6.94 -17.83 -9.08
C VAL A 349 7.06 -16.33 -8.82
N LYS A 350 8.08 -15.91 -8.06
CA LYS A 350 8.36 -14.48 -7.80
C LYS A 350 8.75 -13.73 -9.07
N GLY A 351 9.52 -14.36 -9.96
CA GLY A 351 9.92 -13.81 -11.25
C GLY A 351 8.73 -13.49 -12.16
N ASP A 352 7.66 -14.27 -12.06
CA ASP A 352 6.41 -14.09 -12.81
C ASP A 352 5.41 -13.15 -12.10
N GLY A 353 5.84 -12.42 -11.06
CA GLY A 353 5.02 -11.41 -10.39
C GLY A 353 3.94 -11.98 -9.46
N ILE A 354 3.99 -13.27 -9.13
CA ILE A 354 3.09 -13.89 -8.16
C ILE A 354 3.64 -13.65 -6.76
N THR A 355 2.78 -13.17 -5.86
CA THR A 355 3.14 -12.91 -4.47
C THR A 355 3.01 -14.18 -3.63
N ILE A 356 4.08 -14.61 -2.98
CA ILE A 356 4.11 -15.79 -2.12
C ILE A 356 4.11 -15.35 -0.66
N PHE A 357 3.05 -15.72 0.06
CA PHE A 357 3.00 -15.76 1.51
C PHE A 357 3.46 -17.12 1.99
N THR A 358 4.28 -17.14 3.04
CA THR A 358 4.83 -18.39 3.59
C THR A 358 4.63 -18.48 5.09
N ILE A 359 4.26 -19.66 5.57
CA ILE A 359 3.93 -19.89 6.99
C ILE A 359 4.70 -21.10 7.50
N ALA A 360 5.70 -20.85 8.35
CA ALA A 360 6.55 -21.85 8.99
C ALA A 360 6.00 -22.21 10.37
N PHE A 361 4.94 -23.02 10.41
CA PHE A 361 4.18 -23.25 11.63
C PHE A 361 4.85 -24.25 12.57
N MET A 362 5.40 -23.78 13.69
CA MET A 362 6.16 -24.62 14.63
C MET A 362 7.24 -25.47 13.92
N ALA A 363 7.84 -24.92 12.85
CA ALA A 363 8.76 -25.63 11.97
C ALA A 363 10.21 -25.63 12.49
N PRO A 364 11.02 -26.65 12.13
CA PRO A 364 12.46 -26.66 12.40
C PRO A 364 13.19 -25.56 11.62
N GLN A 365 14.46 -25.30 11.96
CA GLN A 365 15.22 -24.20 11.36
C GLN A 365 15.34 -24.31 9.83
N LYS A 366 15.54 -25.52 9.29
CA LYS A 366 15.60 -25.74 7.83
C LYS A 366 14.30 -25.34 7.12
N GLY A 367 13.15 -25.74 7.68
CA GLY A 367 11.84 -25.32 7.18
C GLY A 367 11.64 -23.80 7.25
N LYS A 368 12.08 -23.17 8.35
CA LYS A 368 12.07 -21.70 8.47
C LYS A 368 12.93 -21.03 7.41
N ASP A 369 14.16 -21.49 7.20
CA ASP A 369 15.10 -20.95 6.21
C ASP A 369 14.59 -21.11 4.77
N LEU A 370 13.89 -22.22 4.48
CA LEU A 370 13.22 -22.46 3.21
C LEU A 370 12.11 -21.45 2.96
N LEU A 371 11.15 -21.38 3.89
CA LEU A 371 9.99 -20.52 3.75
C LEU A 371 10.36 -19.03 3.76
N GLN A 372 11.33 -18.62 4.57
CA GLN A 372 11.83 -17.25 4.57
C GLN A 372 12.43 -16.84 3.22
N ALA A 373 13.13 -17.76 2.54
CA ALA A 373 13.67 -17.51 1.19
C ALA A 373 12.57 -17.55 0.11
N CYS A 374 11.54 -18.36 0.31
CA CYS A 374 10.42 -18.48 -0.61
C CYS A 374 9.50 -17.25 -0.61
N ALA A 375 9.27 -16.62 0.55
CA ALA A 375 8.44 -15.43 0.66
C ALA A 375 8.85 -14.32 -0.33
N SER A 376 7.88 -13.61 -0.91
CA SER A 376 8.18 -12.49 -1.83
C SER A 376 8.81 -11.28 -1.14
N SER A 377 8.60 -11.12 0.17
CA SER A 377 9.21 -10.09 0.99
C SER A 377 9.26 -10.55 2.46
N THR A 378 9.98 -9.82 3.29
CA THR A 378 10.01 -10.08 4.74
C THR A 378 8.64 -9.93 5.40
N THR A 379 7.74 -9.12 4.85
CA THR A 379 6.37 -8.95 5.35
C THR A 379 5.42 -10.07 4.94
N ASN A 380 5.87 -10.97 4.06
CA ASN A 380 5.10 -12.11 3.55
C ASN A 380 5.55 -13.44 4.18
N TYR A 381 6.49 -13.39 5.13
CA TYR A 381 6.98 -14.53 5.88
C TYR A 381 6.41 -14.51 7.31
N TYR A 382 5.88 -15.65 7.73
CA TYR A 382 5.30 -15.85 9.06
C TYR A 382 5.89 -17.12 9.68
N ALA A 383 6.14 -17.08 10.99
CA ALA A 383 6.69 -18.23 11.73
C ALA A 383 5.95 -18.41 13.07
N PRO A 384 4.64 -18.70 13.05
CA PRO A 384 3.86 -18.88 14.27
C PRO A 384 4.37 -20.08 15.07
N ASP A 385 4.55 -19.89 16.38
CA ASP A 385 4.97 -20.92 17.33
C ASP A 385 3.80 -21.56 18.10
N ASN A 386 2.59 -21.03 17.91
CA ASN A 386 1.36 -21.51 18.52
C ASN A 386 0.14 -21.27 17.62
N MET A 387 -0.99 -21.89 17.95
CA MET A 387 -2.22 -21.82 17.14
C MET A 387 -2.84 -20.41 17.10
N ALA A 388 -2.79 -19.65 18.20
CA ALA A 388 -3.39 -18.31 18.23
C ALA A 388 -2.68 -17.39 17.24
N LYS A 389 -1.34 -17.45 17.21
CA LYS A 389 -0.54 -16.69 16.25
C LYS A 389 -0.76 -17.16 14.82
N LEU A 390 -0.94 -18.46 14.59
CA LEU A 390 -1.30 -18.97 13.26
C LEU A 390 -2.62 -18.37 12.74
N VAL A 391 -3.66 -18.30 13.59
CA VAL A 391 -4.95 -17.71 13.21
C VAL A 391 -4.80 -16.21 12.92
N GLU A 392 -4.03 -15.49 13.74
CA GLU A 392 -3.71 -14.07 13.52
C GLU A 392 -2.97 -13.85 12.19
N ASP A 393 -1.97 -14.68 11.89
CA ASP A 393 -1.15 -14.56 10.68
C ASP A 393 -1.99 -14.81 9.40
N PHE A 394 -2.90 -15.78 9.41
CA PHE A 394 -3.87 -15.96 8.32
C PHE A 394 -4.82 -14.77 8.18
N GLY A 395 -5.21 -14.13 9.28
CA GLY A 395 -6.00 -12.89 9.27
C GLY A 395 -5.24 -11.71 8.66
N ASP A 396 -3.96 -11.54 8.98
CA ASP A 396 -3.10 -10.51 8.37
C ASP A 396 -2.91 -10.76 6.86
N ILE A 397 -2.72 -12.02 6.44
CA ILE A 397 -2.68 -12.37 5.01
C ILE A 397 -4.01 -12.00 4.33
N ALA A 398 -5.15 -12.30 4.95
CA ALA A 398 -6.46 -11.94 4.42
C ALA A 398 -6.60 -10.42 4.24
N ALA A 399 -6.20 -9.65 5.26
CA ALA A 399 -6.22 -8.18 5.21
C ALA A 399 -5.31 -7.62 4.11
N LYS A 400 -4.10 -8.18 3.95
CA LYS A 400 -3.17 -7.79 2.89
C LYS A 400 -3.73 -8.12 1.50
N ALA A 401 -4.25 -9.33 1.32
CA ALA A 401 -4.84 -9.75 0.05
C ALA A 401 -6.05 -8.87 -0.32
N THR A 402 -6.95 -8.62 0.63
CA THR A 402 -8.16 -7.81 0.41
C THR A 402 -7.88 -6.31 0.29
N SER A 403 -6.77 -5.80 0.82
CA SER A 403 -6.35 -4.41 0.57
C SER A 403 -6.13 -4.13 -0.92
N SER A 404 -5.72 -5.15 -1.69
CA SER A 404 -5.59 -5.01 -3.14
C SER A 404 -6.93 -4.80 -3.85
N ILE A 405 -8.03 -5.24 -3.25
CA ILE A 405 -9.40 -5.05 -3.76
C ILE A 405 -9.83 -3.59 -3.75
N THR A 406 -9.26 -2.79 -2.85
CA THR A 406 -9.69 -1.41 -2.57
C THR A 406 -8.71 -0.36 -3.13
N ARG A 407 -7.80 -0.74 -4.04
CA ARG A 407 -6.62 0.08 -4.36
C ARG A 407 -6.92 1.31 -5.22
N LEU A 408 -6.54 2.48 -4.69
CA LEU A 408 -6.52 3.80 -5.34
C LEU A 408 -5.38 3.89 -6.38
N THR A 409 -5.63 4.50 -7.54
CA THR A 409 -4.58 4.96 -8.45
C THR A 409 -4.26 6.43 -8.13
N ASN A 410 -2.99 6.73 -7.84
CA ASN A 410 -2.48 8.09 -7.65
C ASN A 410 -2.14 8.75 -8.99
#